data_AF-A0A5S9IMH2-F1
#
_entry.id   AF-A0A5S9IMH2-F1
#
_cell.length_a   1.000
_cell.length_b   1.000
_cell.length_c   1.000
_cell.angle_alpha   90.00
_cell.angle_beta   90.00
_cell.angle_gamma   90.00
#
_symmetry.space_group_name_H-M   'P 1'
#
loop_
_entity.id
_entity.type
_entity.pdbx_description
1 polymer ?
#
loop_
_entity_poly.entity_id
_entity_poly.type
_entity_poly.pdbx_seq_one_letter_code
_entity_poly.pdbx_strand_id
1 'polypeptide(L)' 'MLINDKYKIEQKLGQGGMGTVYRAVDIHSNKLVAIKETLILSSSDFSRKLQNYTSS' A
#
# COMPACT_ATOMS: atom_id res chain seq x y z
N MET A 1 11.19 5.48 -2.45
CA MET A 1 10.76 4.58 -3.54
C MET A 1 10.04 5.43 -4.59
N LEU A 2 10.33 5.22 -5.87
CA LEU A 2 9.64 5.88 -6.99
C LEU A 2 8.69 4.87 -7.64
N ILE A 3 7.43 5.25 -7.86
CA ILE A 3 6.40 4.41 -8.48
C ILE A 3 6.04 5.00 -9.84
N ASN A 4 6.11 4.16 -10.87
CA ASN A 4 5.73 4.47 -12.24
C ASN A 4 6.38 5.78 -12.76
N ASP A 5 7.62 6.03 -12.35
CA ASP A 5 8.40 7.25 -12.63
C ASP A 5 7.66 8.57 -12.37
N LYS A 6 6.66 8.55 -11.49
CA LYS A 6 5.75 9.69 -11.27
C LYS A 6 5.56 10.02 -9.80
N TYR A 7 5.56 9.03 -8.92
CA TYR A 7 5.23 9.23 -7.51
C TYR A 7 6.38 8.83 -6.60
N LYS A 8 6.94 9.81 -5.88
CA LYS A 8 7.95 9.58 -4.86
C LYS A 8 7.25 9.34 -3.52
N ILE A 9 7.31 8.10 -3.02
CA ILE A 9 6.79 7.75 -1.69
C ILE A 9 7.67 8.39 -0.61
N GLU A 10 7.05 9.10 0.33
CA GLU A 10 7.71 9.76 1.46
C GLU A 10 7.57 8.96 2.76
N GLN A 11 6.34 8.62 3.14
CA GLN A 11 6.06 7.89 4.39
C GLN A 11 4.76 7.08 4.31
N LYS A 12 4.67 6.02 5.11
CA LYS A 12 3.42 5.30 5.35
C LYS A 12 2.52 6.16 6.27
N LEU A 13 1.26 6.33 5.88
CA LEU A 13 0.26 7.04 6.68
C LEU A 13 -0.58 6.10 7.54
N GLY A 14 -0.86 4.89 7.05
CA GLY A 14 -1.65 3.91 7.79
C GLY A 14 -1.84 2.62 7.01
N GLN A 15 -2.27 1.57 7.71
CA GLN A 15 -2.61 0.27 7.12
C GLN A 15 -3.87 -0.27 7.78
N GLY A 16 -4.77 -0.83 6.97
CA GLY A 16 -5.96 -1.53 7.42
C GLY A 16 -6.18 -2.82 6.61
N GLY A 17 -7.32 -3.48 6.84
CA GLY A 17 -7.63 -4.77 6.20
C GLY A 17 -7.64 -4.74 4.68
N MET A 18 -7.87 -3.57 4.07
CA MET A 18 -7.95 -3.40 2.61
C MET A 18 -6.65 -2.87 1.98
N GLY A 19 -5.57 -2.72 2.76
CA GLY A 19 -4.27 -2.30 2.25
C GLY A 19 -3.63 -1.13 3.00
N THR A 20 -2.66 -0.50 2.34
CA THR A 20 -1.77 0.51 2.94
C THR A 20 -1.89 1.85 2.23
N VAL A 21 -1.89 2.94 2.99
CA VAL A 21 -1.89 4.31 2.47
C VAL A 21 -0.54 4.95 2.74
N TYR A 22 -0.01 5.62 1.71
CA TYR A 22 1.26 6.32 1.73
C TYR A 22 1.08 7.79 1.36
N ARG A 23 1.89 8.65 1.97
CA ARG A 23 2.13 10.01 1.52
C ARG A 23 3.18 9.98 0.41
N ALA A 24 2.92 10.69 -0.67
CA ALA A 24 3.83 10.79 -1.80
C ALA A 24 3.80 12.19 -2.43
N VAL A 25 4.80 12.47 -3.24
CA VAL A 25 4.85 13.64 -4.11
C VAL A 25 4.73 13.18 -5.57
N ASP A 26 3.78 13.74 -6.31
CA ASP A 26 3.78 13.67 -7.76
C ASP A 26 4.91 14.56 -8.28
N ILE A 27 5.94 13.96 -8.87
CA ILE A 27 7.18 14.67 -9.21
C ILE A 27 7.04 15.58 -10.44
N HIS A 28 6.01 15.41 -11.26
CA HIS A 28 5.79 16.25 -12.44
C HIS A 28 5.02 17.53 -12.07
N SER A 29 4.07 17.41 -11.14
CA SER A 29 3.25 18.54 -10.69
C SER A 29 3.70 19.15 -9.35
N ASN A 30 4.68 18.52 -8.68
CA ASN A 30 5.16 18.84 -7.35
C ASN A 30 4.03 18.92 -6.29
N LYS A 31 2.99 18.09 -6.46
CA LYS A 31 1.82 18.05 -5.58
C LYS A 31 1.93 16.93 -4.56
N LEU A 32 1.48 17.23 -3.34
CA LEU A 32 1.33 16.23 -2.30
C LEU A 32 0.09 15.36 -2.57
N VAL A 33 0.26 14.05 -2.54
CA VAL A 33 -0.80 13.07 -2.81
C VAL A 33 -0.78 11.93 -1.80
N ALA A 34 -1.91 11.24 -1.65
CA ALA A 34 -2.02 9.98 -0.94
C ALA A 34 -2.16 8.82 -1.95
N ILE A 35 -1.37 7.76 -1.77
CA ILE A 35 -1.41 6.55 -2.60
C ILE A 35 -1.93 5.40 -1.74
N LYS A 36 -3.02 4.75 -2.18
CA LYS A 36 -3.58 3.58 -1.53
C LYS A 36 -3.23 2.32 -2.32
N GLU A 37 -2.31 1.53 -1.76
CA GLU A 37 -2.07 0.17 -2.23
C GLU A 37 -3.20 -0.72 -1.72
N THR A 38 -3.93 -1.37 -2.64
CA THR A 38 -5.04 -2.27 -2.28
C THR A 38 -4.53 -3.70 -2.18
N LEU A 39 -4.82 -4.35 -1.05
CA LEU A 39 -4.61 -5.78 -0.91
C LEU A 39 -5.72 -6.50 -1.68
N ILE A 40 -5.41 -6.96 -2.89
CA ILE A 40 -6.27 -7.90 -3.62
C ILE A 40 -5.83 -9.30 -3.19
N LEU A 41 -6.60 -9.91 -2.31
CA LEU A 41 -6.37 -11.29 -1.89
C LEU A 41 -7.16 -12.20 -2.83
N SER A 42 -6.45 -13.05 -3.58
CA SER A 42 -7.08 -14.23 -4.15
C SER A 42 -7.55 -15.15 -3.01
N SER A 43 -8.55 -15.98 -3.24
CA SER A 43 -9.03 -16.94 -2.23
C SER A 43 -7.90 -17.80 -1.65
N SER A 44 -6.93 -18.18 -2.48
CA SER A 44 -5.71 -18.89 -2.06
C SER A 44 -4.78 -18.07 -1.16
N ASP A 45 -4.59 -16.79 -1.45
CA ASP A 45 -3.70 -15.92 -0.65
C ASP A 45 -4.34 -15.53 0.68
N PHE A 46 -5.67 -15.42 0.70
CA PHE A 46 -6.44 -15.15 1.92
C PHE A 46 -6.28 -16.25 2.96
N SER A 47 -6.44 -17.53 2.57
CA SER A 47 -6.29 -18.68 3.48
C SER A 47 -4.89 -18.77 4.08
N ARG A 48 -3.85 -18.51 3.26
CA ARG A 48 -2.46 -18.52 3.73
C ARG A 48 -2.18 -17.38 4.71
N LYS A 49 -2.73 -16.19 4.45
CA LYS A 49 -2.56 -15.04 5.34
C LYS A 49 -3.29 -15.25 6.67
N LEU A 50 -4.51 -15.81 6.64
CA LEU A 50 -5.27 -16.18 7.84
C LEU A 50 -4.55 -17.21 8.72
N GLN A 51 -3.98 -18.28 8.13
CA GLN A 51 -3.22 -19.27 8.92
C GLN A 51 -2.04 -18.64 9.67
N ASN A 52 -1.37 -17.66 9.06
CA ASN A 52 -0.27 -16.94 9.70
C ASN A 52 -0.76 -15.99 10.80
N TYR A 53 -1.99 -15.46 10.71
CA TYR A 53 -2.59 -14.62 11.75
C TYR A 53 -3.10 -15.43 12.95
N THR A 54 -3.52 -16.69 12.77
CA THR A 54 -4.04 -17.53 13.86
C THR A 54 -2.96 -18.32 14.62
N SER A 55 -1.70 -18.20 14.21
CA SER A 55 -0.57 -18.97 14.78
C SER A 55 0.37 -18.11 15.66
N SER A 56 -0.09 -16.96 16.16
CA SER A 56 0.64 -16.08 17.10
C SER A 56 -0.18 -15.80 18.35
#